data_AF-A0A218Z6F6-F1
#
_entry.id   AF-A0A218Z6F6-F1
#
_cell.length_a   1.000
_cell.length_b   1.000
_cell.length_c   1.000
_cell.angle_alpha   90.00
_cell.angle_beta   90.00
_cell.angle_gamma   90.00
#
_symmetry.space_group_name_H-M   'P 1'
#
loop_
_entity.id
_entity.type
_entity.pdbx_description
1 polymer ?
#
loop_
_entity_poly.entity_id
_entity_poly.type
_entity_poly.pdbx_seq_one_letter_code
_entity_poly.pdbx_strand_id
1 'polypeptide(L)'
;MCEVFKVSPKKGDILFIRAGVITEWETFTPTQKREYAPQKEPKHAGVYLKPGEVSVHEYLLADWGTPIGELSDLEALAKLCYELGRYLFFLKFMPLNMPEGVSSPPNAMAIF
;
A
#
# COMPACT_ATOMS: atom_id res chain seq x y z
N MET A 1 -18.84 -5.31 -6.11
CA MET A 1 -18.15 -5.69 -7.36
C MET A 1 -17.63 -4.41 -7.99
N CYS A 2 -16.36 -4.36 -8.41
CA CYS A 2 -15.86 -3.25 -9.21
C CYS A 2 -16.05 -3.61 -10.69
N GLU A 3 -17.12 -3.11 -11.29
CA GLU A 3 -17.50 -3.46 -12.66
C GLU A 3 -16.47 -2.94 -13.68
N VAL A 4 -15.94 -1.74 -13.45
CA VAL A 4 -14.95 -1.07 -14.33
C VAL A 4 -13.69 -1.92 -14.51
N PHE A 5 -13.16 -2.46 -13.40
CA PHE A 5 -11.95 -3.29 -13.42
C PHE A 5 -12.26 -4.79 -13.49
N LYS A 6 -13.54 -5.17 -13.57
CA LYS A 6 -14.01 -6.57 -13.56
C LYS A 6 -13.47 -7.37 -12.38
N VAL A 7 -13.36 -6.73 -11.21
CA VAL A 7 -12.85 -7.36 -9.96
C VAL A 7 -14.00 -7.65 -9.01
N SER A 8 -14.03 -8.88 -8.50
CA SER A 8 -14.90 -9.30 -7.41
C SER A 8 -14.04 -9.80 -6.25
N PRO A 9 -13.77 -8.95 -5.24
CA PRO A 9 -12.97 -9.34 -4.08
C PRO A 9 -13.56 -10.55 -3.37
N LYS A 10 -12.69 -11.43 -2.91
CA LYS A 10 -13.03 -12.62 -2.13
C LYS A 10 -12.41 -12.52 -0.75
N LYS A 11 -12.98 -13.28 0.20
CA LYS A 11 -12.39 -13.43 1.53
C LYS A 11 -10.97 -14.00 1.38
N GLY A 12 -10.00 -13.31 1.98
CA GLY A 12 -8.58 -13.67 1.92
C GLY A 12 -7.79 -12.95 0.83
N ASP A 13 -8.44 -12.17 -0.04
CA ASP A 13 -7.73 -11.32 -1.00
C ASP A 13 -6.95 -10.22 -0.26
N ILE A 14 -5.80 -9.87 -0.83
CA ILE A 14 -4.97 -8.74 -0.39
C ILE A 14 -5.23 -7.57 -1.34
N LEU A 15 -5.59 -6.41 -0.78
CA LEU A 15 -5.86 -5.21 -1.55
C LEU A 15 -4.60 -4.34 -1.65
N PHE A 16 -4.15 -4.08 -2.87
CA PHE A 16 -3.19 -3.02 -3.17
C PHE A 16 -3.91 -1.74 -3.60
N ILE A 17 -3.48 -0.61 -3.06
CA ILE A 17 -3.98 0.72 -3.43
C ILE A 17 -2.82 1.53 -4.01
N ARG A 18 -2.89 1.86 -5.31
CA ARG A 18 -1.91 2.74 -5.96
C ARG A 18 -2.29 4.20 -5.69
N ALA A 19 -1.56 4.82 -4.76
CA ALA A 19 -1.74 6.24 -4.41
C ALA A 19 -0.85 7.20 -5.23
N GLY A 20 0.18 6.71 -5.93
CA GLY A 20 1.08 7.53 -6.76
C GLY A 20 2.19 8.28 -6.00
N VAL A 21 2.26 8.15 -4.67
CA VAL A 21 3.20 8.90 -3.82
C VAL A 21 4.68 8.65 -4.15
N ILE A 22 5.04 7.42 -4.54
CA ILE A 22 6.45 7.04 -4.78
C ILE A 22 7.00 7.79 -6.00
N THR A 23 6.24 7.85 -7.09
CA THR A 23 6.65 8.57 -8.30
C THR A 23 6.89 10.04 -8.01
N GLU A 24 6.01 10.69 -7.24
CA GLU A 24 6.19 12.10 -6.86
C GLU A 24 7.39 12.27 -5.92
N TRP A 25 7.50 11.42 -4.90
CA TRP A 25 8.60 11.45 -3.92
C TRP A 25 9.98 11.36 -4.56
N GLU A 26 10.15 10.52 -5.58
CA GLU A 26 11.43 10.39 -6.28
C GLU A 26 11.84 11.64 -7.07
N THR A 27 10.87 12.49 -7.45
CA THR A 27 11.19 13.77 -8.12
C THR A 27 11.59 14.89 -7.16
N PHE A 28 11.37 14.72 -5.85
CA PHE A 28 11.65 15.76 -4.86
C PHE A 28 13.14 15.92 -4.55
N THR A 29 13.55 17.17 -4.39
CA THR A 29 14.83 17.53 -3.77
C THR A 29 14.86 17.13 -2.29
N PRO A 30 16.06 16.99 -1.67
CA PRO A 30 16.16 16.70 -0.24
C PRO A 30 15.46 17.72 0.67
N THR A 31 15.35 18.98 0.25
CA THR A 31 14.61 20.01 1.00
C THR A 31 13.10 19.78 0.90
N GLN A 32 12.57 19.53 -0.30
CA GLN A 32 11.15 19.21 -0.50
C GLN A 32 10.72 17.95 0.27
N LYS A 33 11.57 16.90 0.31
CA LYS A 33 11.30 15.70 1.13
C LYS A 33 11.15 16.02 2.62
N ARG A 34 12.01 16.90 3.15
CA ARG A 34 11.95 17.36 4.55
C ARG A 34 10.73 18.23 4.83
N GLU A 35 10.28 19.01 3.86
CA GLU A 35 9.06 19.82 3.97
C GLU A 35 7.78 19.00 3.79
N TYR A 36 7.85 17.87 3.06
CA TYR A 36 6.73 16.97 2.83
C TYR A 36 6.40 16.12 4.08
N ALA A 37 7.41 15.56 4.75
CA ALA A 37 7.20 14.64 5.86
C ALA A 37 6.35 15.18 7.04
N PRO A 38 6.49 16.44 7.50
CA PRO A 38 5.73 16.96 8.63
C PRO A 38 4.39 17.60 8.24
N GLN A 39 3.93 17.44 6.99
CA GLN A 39 2.70 18.08 6.52
C GLN A 39 1.49 17.63 7.34
N LYS A 40 0.75 18.61 7.86
CA LYS A 40 -0.48 18.37 8.62
C LYS A 40 -1.68 18.07 7.72
N GLU A 41 -1.58 18.25 6.41
CA GLU A 41 -2.64 17.90 5.45
C GLU A 41 -2.09 16.85 4.49
N PRO A 42 -2.57 15.60 4.57
CA PRO A 42 -2.07 14.53 3.72
C PRO A 42 -2.48 14.78 2.27
N LYS A 43 -1.49 14.79 1.38
CA LYS A 43 -1.72 14.87 -0.08
C LYS A 43 -2.00 13.52 -0.72
N HIS A 44 -1.63 12.44 -0.02
CA HIS A 44 -1.78 11.06 -0.47
C HIS A 44 -2.52 10.25 0.59
N ALA A 45 -3.23 9.22 0.15
CA ALA A 45 -3.81 8.24 1.07
C ALA A 45 -2.70 7.48 1.82
N GLY A 46 -2.86 7.36 3.13
CA GLY A 46 -1.98 6.60 4.02
C GLY A 46 -2.79 6.06 5.20
N VAL A 47 -2.17 5.20 6.00
CA VAL A 47 -2.84 4.58 7.16
C VAL A 47 -2.56 5.32 8.48
N TYR A 48 -1.55 6.20 8.50
CA TYR A 48 -1.13 6.92 9.71
C TYR A 48 -1.88 8.25 9.91
N LEU A 49 -2.05 8.61 11.17
CA LEU A 49 -2.95 9.65 11.66
C LEU A 49 -2.41 11.09 11.68
N LYS A 50 -3.35 12.04 11.70
CA LYS A 50 -3.24 13.30 12.45
C LYS A 50 -3.76 13.10 13.89
N PRO A 51 -3.15 13.71 14.93
CA PRO A 51 -3.68 13.63 16.29
C PRO A 51 -5.12 14.17 16.38
N GLY A 52 -6.02 13.40 17.01
CA GLY A 52 -7.43 13.78 17.24
C GLY A 52 -8.45 13.26 16.23
N GLU A 53 -8.01 12.48 15.23
CA GLU A 53 -8.89 11.84 14.24
C GLU A 53 -8.90 10.31 14.38
N VAL A 54 -9.81 9.65 13.66
CA VAL A 54 -9.98 8.18 13.64
C VAL A 54 -8.79 7.51 12.93
N SER A 55 -8.11 6.59 13.64
CA SER A 55 -6.91 5.91 13.13
C SER A 55 -7.23 4.66 12.32
N VAL A 56 -7.04 4.71 11.00
CA VAL A 56 -7.13 3.50 10.17
C VAL A 56 -6.09 2.46 10.60
N HIS A 57 -4.91 2.89 11.03
CA HIS A 57 -3.87 2.01 11.54
C HIS A 57 -4.32 1.18 12.75
N GLU A 58 -5.00 1.80 13.72
CA GLU A 58 -5.46 1.11 14.93
C GLU A 58 -6.60 0.14 14.62
N TYR A 59 -7.59 0.55 13.81
CA TYR A 59 -8.68 -0.33 13.41
C TYR A 59 -8.17 -1.55 12.62
N LEU A 60 -7.23 -1.34 11.70
CA LEU A 60 -6.66 -2.44 10.92
C LEU A 60 -5.83 -3.38 11.80
N LEU A 61 -4.89 -2.88 12.60
CA LEU A 61 -3.96 -3.72 13.35
C LEU A 61 -4.54 -4.25 14.66
N ALA A 62 -5.07 -3.38 15.53
CA ALA A 62 -5.48 -3.73 16.88
C ALA A 62 -6.85 -4.42 16.90
N ASP A 63 -7.82 -3.92 16.12
CA ASP A 63 -9.17 -4.47 16.12
C ASP A 63 -9.31 -5.63 15.12
N TRP A 64 -9.04 -5.39 13.84
CA TRP A 64 -9.31 -6.37 12.79
C TRP A 64 -8.18 -7.39 12.59
N GLY A 65 -7.01 -7.19 13.22
CA GLY A 65 -5.84 -8.05 13.04
C GLY A 65 -5.37 -8.14 11.58
N THR A 66 -5.63 -7.11 10.79
CA THR A 66 -5.35 -7.03 9.36
C THR A 66 -3.97 -6.42 9.13
N PRO A 67 -2.99 -7.16 8.59
CA PRO A 67 -1.66 -6.64 8.31
C PRO A 67 -1.69 -5.48 7.31
N ILE A 68 -0.78 -4.52 7.49
CA ILE A 68 -0.62 -3.37 6.59
C ILE A 68 0.72 -3.49 5.85
N GLY A 69 0.69 -3.26 4.54
CA GLY A 69 1.88 -3.02 3.73
C GLY A 69 1.94 -1.56 3.30
N GLU A 70 3.09 -0.91 3.50
CA GLU A 70 3.32 0.49 3.15
C GLU A 70 4.43 0.60 2.10
N LEU A 71 4.45 1.74 1.39
CA LEU A 71 5.54 2.12 0.48
C LEU A 71 5.85 1.07 -0.61
N SER A 72 4.85 0.31 -1.05
CA SER A 72 5.00 -0.59 -2.20
C SER A 72 4.97 0.21 -3.50
N ASP A 73 6.01 0.07 -4.32
CA ASP A 73 6.01 0.61 -5.68
C ASP A 73 5.11 -0.24 -6.58
N LEU A 74 3.99 0.35 -6.99
CA LEU A 74 2.95 -0.30 -7.80
C LEU A 74 2.93 0.20 -9.24
N GLU A 75 3.88 1.02 -9.68
CA GLU A 75 3.82 1.66 -11.00
C GLU A 75 3.92 0.65 -12.14
N ALA A 76 4.94 -0.21 -12.09
CA ALA A 76 5.11 -1.27 -13.07
C ALA A 76 3.95 -2.28 -13.05
N LEU A 77 3.46 -2.61 -11.85
CA LEU A 77 2.32 -3.52 -11.67
C LEU A 77 1.04 -2.95 -12.27
N ALA A 78 0.74 -1.68 -11.99
CA ALA A 78 -0.45 -1.01 -12.51
C ALA A 78 -0.43 -0.90 -14.04
N LYS A 79 0.74 -0.60 -14.63
CA LYS A 79 0.93 -0.62 -16.09
C LYS A 79 0.63 -2.00 -16.68
N LEU A 80 1.18 -3.06 -16.07
CA LEU A 80 0.94 -4.43 -16.51
C LEU A 80 -0.54 -4.84 -16.37
N CYS A 81 -1.19 -4.49 -15.26
CA CYS A 81 -2.63 -4.71 -15.06
C CYS A 81 -3.46 -4.03 -16.14
N TYR A 82 -3.10 -2.81 -16.53
CA TYR A 82 -3.77 -2.07 -17.60
C TYR A 82 -3.58 -2.74 -18.96
N GLU A 83 -2.36 -3.13 -19.31
CA GLU A 83 -2.03 -3.81 -20.56
C GLU A 83 -2.74 -5.16 -20.70
N LEU A 84 -2.81 -5.94 -19.62
CA LEU A 84 -3.46 -7.25 -19.61
C LEU A 84 -4.98 -7.17 -19.41
N GLY A 85 -5.51 -6.02 -18.96
CA GLY A 85 -6.90 -5.90 -18.50
C GLY A 85 -7.22 -6.80 -17.31
N ARG A 86 -6.23 -7.13 -16.47
CA ARG A 86 -6.33 -8.07 -15.33
C ARG A 86 -5.83 -7.40 -14.06
N TYR A 87 -6.69 -7.35 -13.03
CA TYR A 87 -6.38 -6.72 -11.74
C TYR A 87 -6.44 -7.69 -10.56
N LEU A 88 -6.60 -8.99 -10.86
CA LEU A 88 -6.49 -10.09 -9.92
C LEU A 88 -5.37 -11.01 -10.38
N PHE A 89 -4.44 -11.29 -9.47
CA PHE A 89 -3.23 -12.06 -9.72
C PHE A 89 -2.83 -12.80 -8.45
N PHE A 90 -1.99 -13.81 -8.59
CA PHE A 90 -1.45 -14.51 -7.43
C PHE A 90 -0.37 -13.64 -6.79
N LEU A 91 -0.49 -13.39 -5.48
CA LEU A 91 0.50 -12.65 -4.71
C LEU A 91 1.29 -13.60 -3.84
N LYS A 92 2.61 -13.52 -3.94
CA LYS A 92 3.51 -14.04 -2.92
C LYS A 92 4.01 -12.87 -2.10
N PHE A 93 3.93 -12.98 -0.78
CA PHE A 93 4.51 -12.04 0.18
C PHE A 93 5.32 -12.86 1.18
N MET A 94 6.65 -12.68 1.21
CA MET A 94 7.54 -13.47 2.07
C MET A 94 8.20 -12.58 3.11
N PRO A 95 7.58 -12.38 4.29
CA PRO A 95 8.25 -11.66 5.37
C PRO A 95 9.53 -12.41 5.79
N LEU A 96 10.48 -11.67 6.37
CA LEU A 96 11.67 -12.28 6.96
C LEU A 96 11.27 -13.22 8.11
N ASN A 97 12.00 -14.33 8.25
CA ASN A 97 11.87 -15.21 9.40
C ASN A 97 12.53 -14.56 10.63
N MET A 98 11.78 -13.66 11.28
CA MET A 98 12.22 -12.91 12.44
C MET A 98 11.19 -13.11 13.56
N PRO A 99 11.39 -14.09 14.46
CA PRO A 99 10.55 -14.26 15.63
C PRO A 99 10.46 -12.94 16.42
N GLU A 100 9.27 -12.62 16.93
CA GLU A 100 8.98 -11.36 17.65
C GLU A 100 9.12 -10.07 16.80
N GLY A 101 9.38 -10.20 15.49
CA GLY A 101 9.40 -9.08 14.58
C GLY A 101 8.02 -8.42 14.46
N VAL A 102 7.98 -7.09 14.61
CA VAL A 102 6.74 -6.29 14.44
C VAL A 102 6.53 -5.83 12.99
N SER A 103 7.54 -5.99 12.14
CA SER A 103 7.50 -5.65 10.73
C SER A 103 8.57 -6.42 9.93
N SER A 104 8.46 -6.38 8.60
CA SER A 104 9.44 -6.93 7.67
C SER A 104 9.56 -6.02 6.45
N PRO A 105 10.74 -5.87 5.84
CA PRO A 105 10.85 -5.27 4.52
C PRO A 105 9.98 -6.05 3.50
N PRO A 106 9.41 -5.37 2.49
CA PRO A 106 8.55 -6.00 1.52
C PRO A 106 9.36 -6.90 0.58
N ASN A 107 9.08 -8.20 0.59
CA ASN A 107 9.54 -9.15 -0.42
C ASN A 107 8.33 -9.78 -1.11
N ALA A 108 7.68 -8.96 -1.93
CA ALA A 108 6.44 -9.29 -2.62
C ALA A 108 6.67 -9.53 -4.12
N MET A 109 5.90 -10.45 -4.69
CA MET A 109 5.89 -10.74 -6.14
C MET A 109 4.47 -11.01 -6.60
N ALA A 110 4.02 -10.29 -7.61
CA ALA A 110 2.77 -10.54 -8.32
C ALA A 110 3.01 -11.50 -9.50
N ILE A 111 2.15 -12.50 -9.66
CA ILE A 111 2.22 -13.52 -10.70
C ILE A 111 0.89 -13.56 -11.45
N PHE A 112 0.94 -13.34 -12.77
CA PHE A 112 -0.22 -13.27 -13.67
C PHE A 112 -0.42 -14.57 -14.44
#